data_AF-A0A953LVB3-F1
#
_entry.id   AF-A0A953LVB3-F1
#
_cell.length_a   1.000
_cell.length_b   1.000
_cell.length_c   1.000
_cell.angle_alpha   90.00
_cell.angle_beta   90.00
_cell.angle_gamma   90.00
#
_symmetry.space_group_name_H-M   'P 1'
#
loop_
_entity.id
_entity.type
_entity.pdbx_description
1 polymer ?
#
loop_
_entity_poly.entity_id
_entity_poly.type
_entity_poly.pdbx_seq_one_letter_code
_entity_poly.pdbx_strand_id
1 'polypeptide(L)'
;VTGDDDLEEISRQDAIYGFAPISAEAPPGRDADRYDALVTTDVLAEGVNLQQCRNVINLDVPWNPMRLVQRHGRIDRIGSPHARVFLHTIFPAERLDQLLNLEQRILAKIAMAAASIGVASPVDGAAHGRQVFTETREEIERLLTEDPTLYERGGTASAAQTGEEYRQTLRKALADNRERIVALPWKAGSGMAKGKDRGVLFCASVADRTFLRFVPADKNWAPQGHGDAIISELGTCLRIVECEPQTPRVVPKELEEDRIFDLWAAAQDHIWRAWMIETDPANLQPKLRPLNRKAAEFLRANAPPDIDATRITQALDVLESPWPRREEIMLREWFEDDARSGVSKSTYLIDKVLETGLEPFREPPTLAPIRMDEIELVCWMAISPS
;
A
#
# COMPACT_ATOMS: atom_id res chain seq x y z
N VAL A 1 -6.17 9.23 -29.60
CA VAL A 1 -6.97 10.45 -29.69
C VAL A 1 -6.18 11.50 -28.93
N THR A 2 -5.43 12.40 -29.53
CA THR A 2 -5.34 12.91 -30.91
C THR A 2 -3.93 12.73 -31.47
N GLY A 3 -3.84 12.61 -32.79
CA GLY A 3 -2.60 12.50 -33.56
C GLY A 3 -2.98 12.36 -35.02
N ASP A 4 -3.35 13.48 -35.63
CA ASP A 4 -3.71 13.68 -37.04
C ASP A 4 -2.48 13.61 -37.97
N ASP A 5 -1.64 12.60 -37.81
CA ASP A 5 -0.55 12.31 -38.76
C ASP A 5 -0.63 10.82 -39.12
N ASP A 6 -1.62 10.51 -39.97
CA ASP A 6 -1.72 9.22 -40.65
C ASP A 6 -0.49 9.07 -41.57
N LEU A 7 0.52 8.36 -41.09
CA LEU A 7 1.49 7.70 -41.97
C LEU A 7 0.73 6.59 -42.74
N GLU A 8 0.12 7.02 -43.84
CA GLU A 8 -0.42 6.26 -44.98
C GLU A 8 -1.14 4.92 -44.68
N GLU A 9 -2.46 4.96 -44.92
CA GLU A 9 -3.39 3.86 -45.29
C GLU A 9 -4.02 2.96 -44.22
N ILE A 10 -3.61 2.96 -42.95
CA ILE A 10 -4.18 2.02 -41.97
C ILE A 10 -4.83 2.74 -40.79
N SER A 11 -6.16 2.65 -40.70
CA SER A 11 -6.88 3.18 -39.55
C SER A 11 -6.52 2.42 -38.26
N ARG A 12 -6.61 3.09 -37.11
CA ARG A 12 -6.42 2.47 -35.78
C ARG A 12 -7.21 1.16 -35.64
N GLN A 13 -8.44 1.15 -36.12
CA GLN A 13 -9.34 0.00 -36.00
C GLN A 13 -8.87 -1.15 -36.89
N ASP A 14 -8.37 -0.86 -38.08
CA ASP A 14 -7.80 -1.86 -39.00
C ASP A 14 -6.47 -2.43 -38.49
N ALA A 15 -5.65 -1.63 -37.81
CA ALA A 15 -4.44 -2.11 -37.16
C ALA A 15 -4.75 -3.08 -36.02
N ILE A 16 -5.78 -2.81 -35.21
CA ILE A 16 -6.21 -3.70 -34.11
C ILE A 16 -6.79 -5.00 -34.69
N TYR A 17 -7.69 -4.91 -35.67
CA TYR A 17 -8.26 -6.09 -36.30
C TYR A 17 -7.21 -6.94 -37.02
N GLY A 18 -6.23 -6.31 -37.66
CA GLY A 18 -5.12 -7.02 -38.26
C GLY A 18 -4.14 -7.65 -37.27
N PHE A 19 -4.14 -7.27 -35.99
CA PHE A 19 -3.21 -7.81 -34.98
C PHE A 19 -3.88 -8.80 -34.02
N ALA A 20 -5.16 -8.59 -33.71
CA ALA A 20 -5.91 -9.43 -32.78
C ALA A 20 -7.37 -9.60 -33.26
N PRO A 21 -7.61 -10.19 -34.45
CA PRO A 21 -8.93 -10.21 -35.08
C PRO A 21 -10.01 -10.93 -34.24
N ILE A 22 -9.62 -11.98 -33.51
CA ILE A 22 -10.53 -12.77 -32.67
C ILE A 22 -10.86 -12.01 -31.38
N SER A 23 -9.83 -11.46 -30.70
CA SER A 23 -9.99 -10.75 -29.43
C SER A 23 -10.68 -9.40 -29.59
N ALA A 24 -10.50 -8.77 -30.75
CA ALA A 24 -11.09 -7.49 -31.09
C ALA A 24 -12.47 -7.62 -31.76
N GLU A 25 -12.98 -8.85 -31.95
CA GLU A 25 -14.27 -9.12 -32.61
C GLU A 25 -14.37 -8.46 -34.00
N ALA A 26 -13.36 -8.71 -34.84
CA ALA A 26 -13.31 -8.13 -36.18
C ALA A 26 -14.51 -8.59 -37.04
N PRO A 27 -15.15 -7.68 -37.80
CA PRO A 27 -16.27 -8.03 -38.67
C PRO A 27 -15.83 -8.94 -39.82
N PRO A 28 -16.75 -9.74 -40.39
CA PRO A 28 -16.45 -10.60 -41.54
C PRO A 28 -15.83 -9.81 -42.69
N GLY A 29 -14.64 -10.22 -43.16
CA GLY A 29 -13.88 -9.51 -44.19
C GLY A 29 -12.77 -8.59 -43.65
N ARG A 30 -12.63 -8.45 -42.32
CA ARG A 30 -11.49 -7.79 -41.65
C ARG A 30 -10.86 -8.66 -40.56
N ASP A 31 -11.15 -9.95 -40.56
CA ASP A 31 -10.75 -10.96 -39.56
C ASP A 31 -9.39 -11.63 -39.86
N ALA A 32 -8.65 -11.12 -40.84
CA ALA A 32 -7.32 -11.62 -41.16
C ALA A 32 -6.30 -11.21 -40.10
N ASP A 33 -5.59 -12.19 -39.54
CA ASP A 33 -4.44 -11.98 -38.66
C ASP A 33 -3.20 -11.65 -39.51
N ARG A 34 -2.84 -10.37 -39.57
CA ARG A 34 -1.88 -9.77 -40.50
C ARG A 34 -0.58 -9.31 -39.86
N TYR A 35 -0.56 -9.08 -38.55
CA TYR A 35 0.55 -8.43 -37.87
C TYR A 35 1.04 -9.25 -36.68
N ASP A 36 2.35 -9.54 -36.64
CA ASP A 36 2.99 -10.22 -35.50
C ASP A 36 3.35 -9.26 -34.34
N ALA A 37 3.48 -7.96 -34.64
CA ALA A 37 3.88 -6.92 -33.69
C ALA A 37 3.05 -5.65 -33.86
N LEU A 38 2.62 -5.07 -32.73
CA LEU A 38 1.91 -3.81 -32.66
C LEU A 38 2.66 -2.88 -31.71
N VAL A 39 3.11 -1.73 -32.23
CA VAL A 39 3.78 -0.69 -31.44
C VAL A 39 2.82 0.47 -31.24
N THR A 40 2.65 0.89 -30.00
CA THR A 40 1.66 1.91 -29.66
C THR A 40 2.04 2.67 -28.40
N THR A 41 1.56 3.91 -28.30
CA THR A 41 1.61 4.71 -27.07
C THR A 41 0.37 4.39 -26.20
N ASP A 42 0.18 5.12 -25.10
CA ASP A 42 -0.98 4.94 -24.21
C ASP A 42 -2.36 5.09 -24.90
N VAL A 43 -2.39 5.54 -26.15
CA VAL A 43 -3.61 5.65 -26.97
C VAL A 43 -4.33 4.30 -27.16
N LEU A 44 -3.61 3.17 -27.16
CA LEU A 44 -4.19 1.81 -27.19
C LEU A 44 -4.20 1.11 -25.82
N ALA A 45 -3.79 1.78 -24.73
CA ALA A 45 -3.82 1.19 -23.39
C ALA A 45 -5.24 1.11 -22.79
N GLU A 46 -6.21 1.80 -23.39
CA GLU A 46 -7.59 1.89 -22.92
C GLU A 46 -8.59 1.44 -24.01
N GLY A 47 -9.59 0.65 -23.60
CA GLY A 47 -10.77 0.34 -24.42
C GLY A 47 -10.59 -0.72 -25.51
N VAL A 48 -9.45 -1.41 -25.59
CA VAL A 48 -9.20 -2.47 -26.60
C VAL A 48 -8.93 -3.83 -25.95
N ASN A 49 -9.27 -4.91 -26.65
CA ASN A 49 -9.00 -6.29 -26.23
C ASN A 49 -7.89 -6.88 -27.12
N LEU A 50 -6.77 -7.28 -26.52
CA LEU A 50 -5.58 -7.76 -27.23
C LEU A 50 -5.16 -9.15 -26.73
N GLN A 51 -6.13 -9.98 -26.35
CA GLN A 51 -5.91 -11.23 -25.62
C GLN A 51 -5.15 -12.29 -26.42
N GLN A 52 -5.14 -12.18 -27.76
CA GLN A 52 -4.30 -12.95 -28.68
C GLN A 52 -2.80 -12.63 -28.56
N CYS A 53 -2.44 -11.51 -27.96
CA CYS A 53 -1.04 -11.16 -27.70
C CYS A 53 -0.47 -12.05 -26.59
N ARG A 54 0.78 -12.50 -26.76
CA ARG A 54 1.49 -13.30 -25.75
C ARG A 54 2.54 -12.51 -24.99
N ASN A 55 3.16 -11.52 -25.61
CA ASN A 55 4.30 -10.80 -25.07
C ASN A 55 4.04 -9.30 -25.10
N VAL A 56 4.19 -8.65 -23.96
CA VAL A 56 4.09 -7.20 -23.81
C VAL A 56 5.47 -6.66 -23.50
N ILE A 57 5.94 -5.69 -24.27
CA ILE A 57 7.24 -5.05 -24.04
C ILE A 57 7.00 -3.57 -23.76
N ASN A 58 7.25 -3.15 -22.53
CA ASN A 58 7.21 -1.74 -22.13
C ASN A 58 8.61 -1.15 -22.32
N LEU A 59 8.73 -0.21 -23.27
CA LEU A 59 9.97 0.52 -23.52
C LEU A 59 10.23 1.61 -22.47
N ASP A 60 9.21 1.95 -21.70
CA ASP A 60 9.22 2.95 -20.64
C ASP A 60 8.58 2.39 -19.38
N VAL A 61 8.94 2.95 -18.22
CA VAL A 61 8.27 2.63 -16.96
C VAL A 61 7.38 3.80 -16.56
N PRO A 62 6.05 3.64 -16.60
CA PRO A 62 5.14 4.75 -16.35
C PRO A 62 5.18 5.18 -14.88
N TRP A 63 5.09 6.48 -14.64
CA TRP A 63 5.07 7.08 -13.29
C TRP A 63 3.94 6.56 -12.38
N ASN A 64 2.87 6.02 -12.97
CA ASN A 64 1.82 5.30 -12.27
C ASN A 64 1.88 3.82 -12.68
N PRO A 65 2.28 2.91 -11.77
CA PRO A 65 2.38 1.48 -12.10
C PRO A 65 1.04 0.83 -12.38
N MET A 66 -0.07 1.45 -11.96
CA MET A 66 -1.40 0.99 -12.34
C MET A 66 -1.55 0.98 -13.88
N ARG A 67 -0.83 1.83 -14.60
CA ARG A 67 -0.80 1.80 -16.07
C ARG A 67 -0.20 0.50 -16.61
N LEU A 68 0.85 -0.04 -15.99
CA LEU A 68 1.41 -1.35 -16.39
C LEU A 68 0.41 -2.48 -16.14
N VAL A 69 -0.26 -2.48 -14.98
CA VAL A 69 -1.29 -3.46 -14.64
C VAL A 69 -2.48 -3.36 -15.59
N GLN A 70 -2.92 -2.15 -15.92
CA GLN A 70 -4.00 -1.91 -16.89
C GLN A 70 -3.61 -2.36 -18.30
N ARG A 71 -2.38 -2.07 -18.76
CA ARG A 71 -1.82 -2.56 -20.04
C ARG A 71 -1.82 -4.09 -20.08
N HIS A 72 -1.30 -4.73 -19.04
CA HIS A 72 -1.30 -6.19 -18.91
C HIS A 72 -2.72 -6.77 -18.93
N GLY A 73 -3.63 -6.16 -18.19
CA GLY A 73 -5.02 -6.55 -18.10
C GLY A 73 -5.81 -6.36 -19.41
N ARG A 74 -5.24 -5.84 -20.51
CA ARG A 74 -5.86 -5.88 -21.86
C ARG A 74 -5.59 -7.21 -22.58
N ILE A 75 -4.59 -7.95 -22.10
CA ILE A 75 -4.04 -9.13 -22.74
C ILE A 75 -4.32 -10.35 -21.87
N ASP A 76 -4.01 -10.27 -20.57
CA ASP A 76 -4.34 -11.32 -19.60
C ASP A 76 -5.82 -11.21 -19.16
N ARG A 77 -6.70 -11.88 -19.91
CA ARG A 77 -8.14 -12.00 -19.65
C ARG A 77 -8.67 -13.39 -20.01
N ILE A 78 -9.85 -13.72 -19.47
CA ILE A 78 -10.64 -14.88 -19.87
C ILE A 78 -10.88 -14.80 -21.38
N GLY A 79 -10.44 -15.82 -22.12
CA GLY A 79 -10.51 -15.86 -23.59
C GLY A 79 -9.15 -15.79 -24.30
N SER A 80 -8.04 -15.55 -23.58
CA SER A 80 -6.71 -15.64 -24.18
C SER A 80 -6.42 -17.09 -24.66
N PRO A 81 -5.89 -17.29 -25.88
CA PRO A 81 -5.49 -18.61 -26.38
C PRO A 81 -4.19 -19.12 -25.75
N HIS A 82 -3.47 -18.28 -25.00
CA HIS A 82 -2.16 -18.60 -24.44
C HIS A 82 -2.26 -19.06 -22.99
N ALA A 83 -1.60 -20.17 -22.65
CA ALA A 83 -1.54 -20.65 -21.26
C ALA A 83 -0.71 -19.74 -20.34
N ARG A 84 0.18 -18.91 -20.91
CA ARG A 84 1.04 -17.95 -20.19
C ARG A 84 1.28 -16.71 -21.06
N VAL A 85 1.15 -15.53 -20.45
CA VAL A 85 1.46 -14.22 -21.02
C VAL A 85 2.72 -13.67 -20.34
N PHE A 86 3.59 -12.99 -21.09
CA PHE A 86 4.84 -12.43 -20.58
C PHE A 86 4.83 -10.90 -20.63
N LEU A 87 5.27 -10.27 -19.54
CA LEU A 87 5.44 -8.83 -19.43
C LEU A 87 6.93 -8.51 -19.28
N HIS A 88 7.48 -7.78 -20.24
CA HIS A 88 8.84 -7.27 -20.24
C HIS A 88 8.81 -5.75 -20.04
N THR A 89 9.68 -5.24 -19.19
CA THR A 89 9.82 -3.79 -18.95
C THR A 89 11.30 -3.43 -19.02
N ILE A 90 11.64 -2.48 -19.88
CA ILE A 90 13.01 -2.00 -20.04
C ILE A 90 13.24 -0.85 -19.06
N PHE A 91 14.25 -0.99 -18.21
CA PHE A 91 14.65 0.06 -17.27
C PHE A 91 15.76 0.93 -17.88
N PRO A 92 15.80 2.25 -17.57
CA PRO A 92 16.85 3.13 -18.03
C PRO A 92 18.22 2.76 -17.42
N ALA A 93 19.30 3.19 -18.07
CA ALA A 93 20.67 2.93 -17.59
C ALA A 93 20.92 3.54 -16.19
N GLU A 94 21.75 2.87 -15.38
CA GLU A 94 22.01 3.16 -13.95
C GLU A 94 22.19 4.65 -13.61
N ARG A 95 22.88 5.41 -14.47
CA ARG A 95 23.17 6.83 -14.22
C ARG A 95 21.92 7.73 -14.27
N LEU A 96 20.91 7.36 -15.07
CA LEU A 96 19.63 8.07 -15.17
C LEU A 96 18.66 7.59 -14.07
N ASP A 97 18.71 6.32 -13.69
CA ASP A 97 17.93 5.80 -12.58
C ASP A 97 18.39 6.36 -11.22
N GLN A 98 19.70 6.50 -10.97
CA GLN A 98 20.25 7.18 -9.78
C GLN A 98 19.83 8.65 -9.64
N LEU A 99 19.54 9.32 -10.76
CA LEU A 99 19.08 10.71 -10.78
C LEU A 99 17.58 10.85 -10.53
N LEU A 100 16.79 9.84 -10.90
CA LEU A 100 15.32 9.87 -10.84
C LEU A 100 14.73 8.97 -9.75
N ASN A 101 15.53 8.07 -9.17
CA ASN A 101 15.14 6.94 -8.32
C ASN A 101 13.90 6.24 -8.86
N LEU A 102 13.88 5.97 -10.18
CA LEU A 102 12.67 5.58 -10.89
C LEU A 102 12.25 4.17 -10.44
N GLU A 103 13.20 3.23 -10.43
CA GLU A 103 12.99 1.85 -9.98
C GLU A 103 12.40 1.79 -8.56
N GLN A 104 13.05 2.46 -7.59
CA GLN A 104 12.58 2.53 -6.20
C GLN A 104 11.17 3.12 -6.08
N ARG A 105 10.85 4.19 -6.84
CA ARG A 105 9.53 4.84 -6.79
C ARG A 105 8.44 3.97 -7.40
N ILE A 106 8.75 3.23 -8.46
CA ILE A 106 7.80 2.33 -9.12
C ILE A 106 7.51 1.13 -8.22
N LEU A 107 8.54 0.51 -7.63
CA LEU A 107 8.36 -0.57 -6.66
C LEU A 107 7.52 -0.11 -5.46
N ALA A 108 7.81 1.08 -4.91
CA ALA A 108 7.02 1.65 -3.83
C ALA A 108 5.56 1.90 -4.22
N LYS A 109 5.29 2.38 -5.45
CA LYS A 109 3.91 2.59 -5.92
C LYS A 109 3.19 1.29 -6.29
N ILE A 110 3.90 0.26 -6.76
CA ILE A 110 3.32 -1.07 -6.99
C ILE A 110 2.88 -1.67 -5.66
N ALA A 111 3.72 -1.55 -4.63
CA ALA A 111 3.38 -1.96 -3.28
C ALA A 111 2.14 -1.22 -2.74
N MET A 112 2.05 0.11 -2.94
CA MET A 112 0.86 0.89 -2.58
C MET A 112 -0.39 0.49 -3.39
N ALA A 113 -0.25 0.25 -4.68
CA ALA A 113 -1.36 -0.16 -5.54
C ALA A 113 -1.86 -1.58 -5.19
N ALA A 114 -0.96 -2.49 -4.87
CA ALA A 114 -1.30 -3.83 -4.38
C ALA A 114 -2.05 -3.76 -3.03
N ALA A 115 -1.67 -2.84 -2.15
CA ALA A 115 -2.41 -2.56 -0.91
C ALA A 115 -3.82 -2.01 -1.19
N SER A 116 -3.99 -1.18 -2.23
CA SER A 116 -5.27 -0.55 -2.57
C SER A 116 -6.31 -1.49 -3.22
N ILE A 117 -5.90 -2.57 -3.89
CA ILE A 117 -6.81 -3.48 -4.62
C ILE A 117 -7.49 -4.50 -3.69
N GLY A 118 -7.28 -4.42 -2.36
CA GLY A 118 -8.20 -5.04 -1.40
C GLY A 118 -7.52 -5.74 -0.23
N VAL A 119 -7.18 -4.96 0.79
CA VAL A 119 -7.74 -5.19 2.12
C VAL A 119 -8.76 -4.07 2.31
N ALA A 120 -10.05 -4.40 2.25
CA ALA A 120 -11.23 -3.59 2.62
C ALA A 120 -11.32 -2.11 2.18
N SER A 121 -12.45 -1.73 1.58
CA SER A 121 -12.96 -0.36 1.65
C SER A 121 -14.49 -0.36 1.54
N PRO A 122 -15.22 0.62 2.12
CA PRO A 122 -14.74 1.97 2.44
C PRO A 122 -14.98 2.42 3.89
N VAL A 123 -13.99 3.07 4.48
CA VAL A 123 -14.28 4.30 5.24
C VAL A 123 -13.63 5.42 4.45
N ASP A 124 -14.50 6.28 3.95
CA ASP A 124 -14.14 7.57 3.36
C ASP A 124 -13.33 8.38 4.39
N GLY A 125 -12.21 8.97 3.96
CA GLY A 125 -11.49 9.95 4.79
C GLY A 125 -10.41 9.42 5.74
N ALA A 126 -9.52 8.52 5.27
CA ALA A 126 -8.25 8.26 5.95
C ALA A 126 -7.06 8.70 5.09
N ALA A 127 -6.81 10.01 5.02
CA ALA A 127 -5.60 10.54 4.42
C ALA A 127 -4.46 10.64 5.46
N HIS A 128 -3.64 9.58 5.48
CA HIS A 128 -2.18 9.65 5.59
C HIS A 128 -1.57 9.96 6.97
N GLY A 129 -1.68 8.99 7.87
CA GLY A 129 -0.52 8.58 8.65
C GLY A 129 0.41 7.78 7.74
N ARG A 130 1.65 8.24 7.59
CA ARG A 130 2.74 7.52 6.92
C ARG A 130 2.89 6.12 7.57
N GLN A 131 2.18 5.11 7.09
CA GLN A 131 2.64 3.73 7.26
C GLN A 131 3.79 3.54 6.28
N VAL A 132 4.92 4.06 6.72
CA VAL A 132 6.24 3.58 6.31
C VAL A 132 6.20 2.09 6.63
N PHE A 133 6.20 1.26 5.60
CA PHE A 133 6.85 -0.04 5.74
C PHE A 133 8.27 0.28 6.20
N THR A 134 8.54 0.05 7.48
CA THR A 134 9.81 0.37 8.12
C THR A 134 10.90 -0.48 7.49
N GLU A 135 11.52 0.02 6.44
CA GLU A 135 12.96 -0.20 6.25
C GLU A 135 13.63 0.73 7.26
N THR A 136 14.14 0.15 8.33
CA THR A 136 14.96 0.89 9.29
C THR A 136 16.19 1.41 8.56
N ARG A 137 16.70 2.59 8.97
CA ARG A 137 17.90 3.19 8.37
C ARG A 137 19.11 2.23 8.38
N GLU A 138 19.17 1.32 9.37
CA GLU A 138 20.17 0.25 9.44
C GLU A 138 20.04 -0.78 8.31
N GLU A 139 18.84 -1.07 7.80
CA GLU A 139 18.63 -2.01 6.69
C GLU A 139 19.08 -1.43 5.35
N ILE A 140 18.85 -0.13 5.14
CA ILE A 140 19.36 0.60 3.97
C ILE A 140 20.90 0.64 3.98
N GLU A 141 21.52 0.85 5.14
CA GLU A 141 22.98 0.85 5.29
C GLU A 141 23.58 -0.57 5.10
N ARG A 142 22.90 -1.63 5.53
CA ARG A 142 23.35 -3.03 5.33
C ARG A 142 23.24 -3.50 3.88
N LEU A 143 22.22 -3.04 3.15
CA LEU A 143 22.07 -3.27 1.71
C LEU A 143 23.17 -2.56 0.90
N LEU A 144 23.56 -1.35 1.31
CA LEU A 144 24.66 -0.60 0.70
C LEU A 144 26.04 -1.24 0.90
N THR A 145 26.21 -2.11 1.90
CA THR A 145 27.49 -2.77 2.23
C THR A 145 27.65 -4.18 1.64
N GLU A 146 26.73 -4.65 0.80
CA GLU A 146 26.78 -5.96 0.11
C GLU A 146 27.09 -7.14 1.05
N ASP A 147 26.51 -7.17 2.26
CA ASP A 147 26.74 -8.27 3.22
C ASP A 147 26.02 -9.56 2.73
N PRO A 148 26.76 -10.63 2.38
CA PRO A 148 26.19 -11.85 1.81
C PRO A 148 25.35 -12.67 2.79
N THR A 149 25.37 -12.34 4.09
CA THR A 149 24.55 -13.01 5.10
C THR A 149 23.04 -12.74 4.95
N LEU A 150 22.66 -11.77 4.10
CA LEU A 150 21.27 -11.50 3.67
C LEU A 150 20.62 -12.67 2.92
N TYR A 151 21.42 -13.51 2.24
CA TYR A 151 20.91 -14.59 1.38
C TYR A 151 20.97 -15.98 2.02
N GLU A 152 21.85 -16.21 3.00
CA GLU A 152 22.04 -17.55 3.62
C GLU A 152 21.00 -17.91 4.69
N ARG A 153 20.23 -16.94 5.18
CA ARG A 153 19.04 -17.20 6.01
C ARG A 153 17.81 -16.79 5.22
N GLY A 154 17.17 -17.77 4.58
CA GLY A 154 15.97 -17.57 3.77
C GLY A 154 14.99 -16.59 4.41
N GLY A 155 14.92 -15.40 3.83
CA GLY A 155 13.97 -14.33 4.14
C GLY A 155 14.43 -13.35 5.22
N THR A 156 14.73 -12.11 4.83
CA THR A 156 14.81 -10.97 5.75
C THR A 156 13.89 -9.82 5.33
N ALA A 157 13.03 -9.45 6.28
CA ALA A 157 12.63 -8.10 6.67
C ALA A 157 12.43 -7.00 5.60
N SER A 158 11.49 -7.17 4.68
CA SER A 158 10.49 -6.15 4.30
C SER A 158 9.61 -6.70 3.18
N ALA A 159 8.31 -6.79 3.44
CA ALA A 159 7.17 -6.83 2.50
C ALA A 159 7.29 -7.41 1.05
N ALA A 160 8.14 -8.39 0.78
CA ALA A 160 8.21 -9.06 -0.53
C ALA A 160 7.26 -10.26 -0.68
N GLN A 161 6.19 -10.32 0.13
CA GLN A 161 5.02 -11.14 -0.17
C GLN A 161 3.86 -10.20 -0.47
N THR A 162 3.47 -10.16 -1.73
CA THR A 162 2.42 -9.24 -2.20
C THR A 162 1.09 -9.60 -1.54
N GLY A 163 0.28 -8.62 -1.13
CA GLY A 163 -1.07 -8.87 -0.61
C GLY A 163 -1.95 -9.75 -1.53
N GLU A 164 -1.61 -9.83 -2.82
CA GLU A 164 -2.22 -10.77 -3.76
C GLU A 164 -1.89 -12.24 -3.48
N GLU A 165 -0.65 -12.57 -3.09
CA GLU A 165 -0.26 -13.94 -2.73
C GLU A 165 -1.06 -14.44 -1.52
N TYR A 166 -1.28 -13.59 -0.50
CA TYR A 166 -2.12 -13.93 0.64
C TYR A 166 -3.58 -14.15 0.22
N ARG A 167 -4.11 -13.32 -0.67
CA ARG A 167 -5.48 -13.49 -1.18
C ARG A 167 -5.64 -14.73 -2.05
N GLN A 168 -4.63 -15.04 -2.86
CA GLN A 168 -4.62 -16.25 -3.67
C GLN A 168 -4.56 -17.50 -2.78
N THR A 169 -3.71 -17.47 -1.75
CA THR A 169 -3.64 -18.52 -0.73
C THR A 169 -4.96 -18.70 -0.01
N LEU A 170 -5.59 -17.59 0.43
CA LEU A 170 -6.90 -17.62 1.08
C LEU A 170 -8.01 -18.13 0.15
N ARG A 171 -8.05 -17.68 -1.11
CA ARG A 171 -9.02 -18.17 -2.11
C ARG A 171 -8.89 -19.67 -2.32
N LYS A 172 -7.66 -20.17 -2.46
CA LYS A 172 -7.39 -21.61 -2.61
C LYS A 172 -7.84 -22.38 -1.36
N ALA A 173 -7.48 -21.90 -0.17
CA ALA A 173 -7.87 -22.52 1.09
C ALA A 173 -9.40 -22.54 1.30
N LEU A 174 -10.09 -21.46 0.92
CA LEU A 174 -11.55 -21.38 0.98
C LEU A 174 -12.21 -22.28 -0.06
N ALA A 175 -11.68 -22.42 -1.28
CA ALA A 175 -12.23 -23.33 -2.27
C ALA A 175 -12.27 -24.78 -1.75
N ASP A 176 -11.21 -25.21 -1.07
CA ASP A 176 -11.07 -26.59 -0.60
C ASP A 176 -11.71 -26.85 0.78
N ASN A 177 -11.79 -25.85 1.66
CA ASN A 177 -12.11 -26.05 3.08
C ASN A 177 -13.10 -25.02 3.68
N ARG A 178 -13.89 -24.29 2.87
CA ARG A 178 -14.76 -23.21 3.35
C ARG A 178 -15.60 -23.59 4.57
N GLU A 179 -16.35 -24.69 4.49
CA GLU A 179 -17.27 -25.11 5.55
C GLU A 179 -16.51 -25.39 6.85
N ARG A 180 -15.34 -26.03 6.76
CA ARG A 180 -14.52 -26.35 7.92
C ARG A 180 -13.93 -25.10 8.57
N ILE A 181 -13.48 -24.13 7.76
CA ILE A 181 -12.93 -22.85 8.23
C ILE A 181 -14.01 -22.02 8.93
N VAL A 182 -15.20 -21.90 8.33
CA VAL A 182 -16.32 -21.13 8.90
C VAL A 182 -16.87 -21.79 10.17
N ALA A 183 -16.80 -23.12 10.27
CA ALA A 183 -17.23 -23.87 11.45
C ALA A 183 -16.19 -23.90 12.59
N LEU A 184 -14.99 -23.33 12.41
CA LEU A 184 -14.00 -23.30 13.48
C LEU A 184 -14.51 -22.49 14.67
N PRO A 185 -14.41 -23.03 15.89
CA PRO A 185 -14.79 -22.27 17.07
C PRO A 185 -13.86 -21.08 17.23
N TRP A 186 -14.43 -19.97 17.68
CA TRP A 186 -13.63 -18.83 18.11
C TRP A 186 -12.71 -19.25 19.25
N LYS A 187 -11.57 -18.55 19.38
CA LYS A 187 -10.48 -18.85 20.31
C LYS A 187 -9.72 -20.13 19.97
N ALA A 188 -9.87 -20.64 18.74
CA ALA A 188 -9.11 -21.79 18.27
C ALA A 188 -7.60 -21.54 18.33
N GLY A 189 -6.87 -22.56 18.78
CA GLY A 189 -5.44 -22.50 19.06
C GLY A 189 -4.63 -23.56 18.32
N SER A 190 -3.47 -23.16 17.82
CA SER A 190 -2.51 -24.08 17.21
C SER A 190 -1.06 -23.66 17.51
N GLY A 191 -0.10 -24.41 16.96
CA GLY A 191 1.29 -24.05 17.05
C GLY A 191 2.14 -24.69 15.97
N MET A 192 3.31 -24.10 15.73
CA MET A 192 4.34 -24.64 14.86
C MET A 192 5.74 -24.31 15.38
N ALA A 193 6.73 -25.07 14.92
CA ALA A 193 8.14 -24.74 15.12
C ALA A 193 8.70 -24.04 13.89
N LYS A 194 9.13 -22.79 14.02
CA LYS A 194 9.62 -21.98 12.91
C LYS A 194 10.61 -20.91 13.37
N GLY A 195 11.78 -20.90 12.74
CA GLY A 195 12.75 -19.81 12.88
C GLY A 195 13.37 -19.71 14.28
N LYS A 196 13.74 -18.50 14.68
CA LYS A 196 14.36 -18.23 16.00
C LYS A 196 13.38 -17.65 17.01
N ASP A 197 12.21 -17.22 16.54
CA ASP A 197 11.26 -16.50 17.36
C ASP A 197 10.52 -17.44 18.29
N ARG A 198 10.19 -16.92 19.47
CA ARG A 198 9.36 -17.59 20.46
C ARG A 198 8.27 -16.63 20.87
N GLY A 199 7.02 -17.05 20.77
CA GLY A 199 5.91 -16.19 21.11
C GLY A 199 4.58 -16.72 20.61
N VAL A 200 3.53 -15.94 20.80
CA VAL A 200 2.18 -16.27 20.36
C VAL A 200 1.64 -15.14 19.49
N LEU A 201 1.17 -15.49 18.29
CA LEU A 201 0.35 -14.60 17.48
C LEU A 201 -1.11 -14.70 17.95
N PHE A 202 -1.73 -13.56 18.20
CA PHE A 202 -3.16 -13.43 18.44
C PHE A 202 -3.83 -12.69 17.29
N CYS A 203 -4.98 -13.20 16.86
CA CYS A 203 -5.92 -12.53 15.97
C CYS A 203 -7.16 -12.16 16.79
N ALA A 204 -7.46 -10.87 16.88
CA ALA A 204 -8.56 -10.34 17.66
C ALA A 204 -9.50 -9.49 16.80
N SER A 205 -10.76 -9.42 17.19
CA SER A 205 -11.77 -8.55 16.60
C SER A 205 -12.24 -7.52 17.63
N VAL A 206 -12.44 -6.29 17.18
CA VAL A 206 -13.12 -5.23 17.94
C VAL A 206 -14.08 -4.53 16.99
N ALA A 207 -15.38 -4.64 17.25
CA ALA A 207 -16.42 -4.29 16.28
C ALA A 207 -16.09 -4.93 14.91
N ASP A 208 -15.98 -4.12 13.85
CA ASP A 208 -15.68 -4.58 12.49
C ASP A 208 -14.18 -4.60 12.14
N ARG A 209 -13.30 -4.32 13.12
CA ARG A 209 -11.84 -4.24 12.90
C ARG A 209 -11.12 -5.47 13.42
N THR A 210 -10.16 -5.95 12.64
CA THR A 210 -9.30 -7.09 12.99
C THR A 210 -7.89 -6.61 13.35
N PHE A 211 -7.32 -7.20 14.41
CA PHE A 211 -5.99 -6.89 14.91
C PHE A 211 -5.13 -8.15 14.98
N LEU A 212 -3.92 -8.10 14.42
CA LEU A 212 -2.88 -9.10 14.64
C LEU A 212 -1.84 -8.57 15.62
N ARG A 213 -1.50 -9.36 16.64
CA ARG A 213 -0.44 -9.05 17.59
C ARG A 213 0.41 -10.28 17.83
N PHE A 214 1.70 -10.21 17.51
CA PHE A 214 2.66 -11.21 17.95
C PHE A 214 3.31 -10.74 19.24
N VAL A 215 3.14 -11.53 20.30
CA VAL A 215 3.71 -11.28 21.62
C VAL A 215 4.92 -12.19 21.80
N PRO A 216 6.15 -11.64 21.80
CA PRO A 216 7.34 -12.41 22.09
C PRO A 216 7.30 -12.98 23.50
N ALA A 217 7.82 -14.19 23.67
CA ALA A 217 7.82 -14.90 24.95
C ALA A 217 9.22 -15.41 25.32
N ASP A 218 9.50 -15.47 26.63
CA ASP A 218 10.77 -15.94 27.16
C ASP A 218 10.87 -17.47 27.20
N LYS A 219 11.93 -17.98 27.83
CA LYS A 219 12.13 -19.43 27.95
C LYS A 219 10.99 -20.15 28.68
N ASN A 220 10.25 -19.45 29.53
CA ASN A 220 9.15 -19.94 30.34
C ASN A 220 7.77 -19.52 29.79
N TRP A 221 7.71 -19.04 28.55
CA TRP A 221 6.50 -18.53 27.90
C TRP A 221 5.86 -17.33 28.60
N ALA A 222 6.64 -16.57 29.38
CA ALA A 222 6.20 -15.28 29.91
C ALA A 222 6.42 -14.17 28.85
N PRO A 223 5.54 -13.15 28.76
CA PRO A 223 5.69 -12.05 27.80
C PRO A 223 7.04 -11.35 27.97
N GLN A 224 7.79 -11.20 26.87
CA GLN A 224 9.05 -10.46 26.84
C GLN A 224 8.83 -9.01 26.38
N GLY A 225 9.24 -8.08 27.23
CA GLY A 225 9.24 -6.65 26.94
C GLY A 225 7.95 -5.92 27.36
N HIS A 226 8.04 -4.59 27.44
CA HIS A 226 6.87 -3.71 27.52
C HIS A 226 6.32 -3.45 26.10
N GLY A 227 5.14 -2.82 25.99
CA GLY A 227 4.33 -2.73 24.75
C GLY A 227 5.05 -2.54 23.41
N ASP A 228 6.19 -1.86 23.35
CA ASP A 228 7.01 -1.69 22.15
C ASP A 228 7.61 -3.00 21.59
N ALA A 229 7.70 -4.05 22.39
CA ALA A 229 8.17 -5.37 21.94
C ALA A 229 7.11 -6.16 21.17
N ILE A 230 5.83 -5.77 21.26
CA ILE A 230 4.74 -6.47 20.58
C ILE A 230 4.74 -6.06 19.11
N ILE A 231 4.83 -7.05 18.23
CA ILE A 231 4.79 -6.81 16.79
C ILE A 231 3.32 -6.68 16.38
N SER A 232 2.97 -5.52 15.83
CA SER A 232 1.61 -5.17 15.41
C SER A 232 1.48 -4.93 13.90
N GLU A 233 2.59 -4.94 13.17
CA GLU A 233 2.62 -4.81 11.73
C GLU A 233 2.05 -6.08 11.06
N LEU A 234 1.01 -5.91 10.23
CA LEU A 234 0.29 -7.01 9.59
C LEU A 234 1.23 -7.94 8.79
N GLY A 235 2.07 -7.38 7.93
CA GLY A 235 2.97 -8.17 7.08
C GLY A 235 3.98 -8.99 7.88
N THR A 236 4.53 -8.41 8.95
CA THR A 236 5.46 -9.13 9.84
C THR A 236 4.73 -10.21 10.64
N CYS A 237 3.53 -9.93 11.14
CA CYS A 237 2.68 -10.93 11.78
C CYS A 237 2.40 -12.12 10.86
N LEU A 238 1.96 -11.87 9.62
CA LEU A 238 1.63 -12.91 8.64
C LEU A 238 2.83 -13.78 8.25
N ARG A 239 4.02 -13.19 8.08
CA ARG A 239 5.25 -13.95 7.80
C ARG A 239 5.67 -14.87 8.94
N ILE A 240 5.54 -14.40 10.19
CA ILE A 240 5.84 -15.22 11.37
C ILE A 240 4.98 -16.49 11.35
N VAL A 241 3.72 -16.38 10.95
CA VAL A 241 2.76 -17.49 10.94
C VAL A 241 2.62 -18.24 9.62
N GLU A 242 3.37 -17.85 8.61
CA GLU A 242 3.32 -18.50 7.31
C GLU A 242 3.79 -19.96 7.41
N CYS A 243 3.04 -20.88 6.79
CA CYS A 243 3.33 -22.31 6.79
C CYS A 243 2.92 -22.97 5.48
N GLU A 244 3.54 -24.09 5.16
CA GLU A 244 3.17 -24.95 4.04
C GLU A 244 2.22 -26.07 4.51
N PRO A 245 1.47 -26.74 3.61
CA PRO A 245 0.59 -27.85 3.98
C PRO A 245 1.28 -29.00 4.73
N GLN A 246 2.58 -29.19 4.49
CA GLN A 246 3.44 -30.18 5.12
C GLN A 246 4.06 -29.71 6.46
N THR A 247 3.89 -28.45 6.84
CA THR A 247 4.45 -27.93 8.09
C THR A 247 3.81 -28.66 9.28
N PRO A 248 4.61 -29.32 10.14
CA PRO A 248 4.06 -30.08 11.25
C PRO A 248 3.43 -29.16 12.29
N ARG A 249 2.25 -29.54 12.77
CA ARG A 249 1.63 -28.89 13.92
C ARG A 249 2.40 -29.25 15.18
N VAL A 250 3.01 -28.26 15.82
CA VAL A 250 3.77 -28.40 17.06
C VAL A 250 3.27 -27.38 18.06
N VAL A 251 2.46 -27.82 19.02
CA VAL A 251 2.12 -26.99 20.17
C VAL A 251 3.16 -27.27 21.26
N PRO A 252 3.93 -26.26 21.71
CA PRO A 252 4.98 -26.44 22.71
C PRO A 252 4.39 -26.96 24.01
N LYS A 253 4.99 -28.00 24.59
CA LYS A 253 4.46 -28.63 25.82
C LYS A 253 4.65 -27.74 27.05
N GLU A 254 5.63 -26.84 26.98
CA GLU A 254 5.96 -25.86 28.02
C GLU A 254 5.01 -24.66 28.01
N LEU A 255 4.17 -24.52 26.98
CA LEU A 255 3.14 -23.50 26.91
C LEU A 255 1.88 -23.99 27.64
N GLU A 256 1.85 -23.75 28.95
CA GLU A 256 0.69 -24.00 29.79
C GLU A 256 -0.45 -23.01 29.46
N GLU A 257 -1.71 -23.40 29.73
CA GLU A 257 -2.89 -22.56 29.44
C GLU A 257 -2.79 -21.19 30.12
N ASP A 258 -2.32 -21.14 31.36
CA ASP A 258 -2.12 -19.90 32.13
C ASP A 258 -1.16 -18.92 31.41
N ARG A 259 -0.13 -19.43 30.74
CA ARG A 259 0.82 -18.61 29.97
C ARG A 259 0.20 -18.02 28.71
N ILE A 260 -0.72 -18.75 28.08
CA ILE A 260 -1.48 -18.22 26.93
C ILE A 260 -2.35 -17.05 27.39
N PHE A 261 -2.98 -17.16 28.57
CA PHE A 261 -3.78 -16.07 29.13
C PHE A 261 -2.92 -14.85 29.49
N ASP A 262 -1.73 -15.04 30.06
CA ASP A 262 -0.77 -13.95 30.33
C ASP A 262 -0.37 -13.22 29.04
N LEU A 263 -0.02 -13.97 27.99
CA LEU A 263 0.36 -13.42 26.68
C LEU A 263 -0.82 -12.74 25.98
N TRP A 264 -2.03 -13.30 26.11
CA TRP A 264 -3.25 -12.70 25.58
C TRP A 264 -3.57 -11.38 26.27
N ALA A 265 -3.44 -11.30 27.60
CA ALA A 265 -3.66 -10.05 28.34
C ALA A 265 -2.72 -8.93 27.85
N ALA A 266 -1.45 -9.26 27.54
CA ALA A 266 -0.52 -8.31 26.95
C ALA A 266 -0.95 -7.85 25.54
N ALA A 267 -1.41 -8.76 24.68
CA ALA A 267 -1.95 -8.40 23.37
C ALA A 267 -3.22 -7.54 23.47
N GLN A 268 -4.12 -7.88 24.40
CA GLN A 268 -5.38 -7.19 24.64
C GLN A 268 -5.14 -5.75 25.13
N ASP A 269 -4.23 -5.55 26.09
CA ASP A 269 -3.82 -4.22 26.56
C ASP A 269 -3.20 -3.39 25.42
N HIS A 270 -2.35 -4.00 24.58
CA HIS A 270 -1.78 -3.30 23.42
C HIS A 270 -2.86 -2.89 22.40
N ILE A 271 -3.85 -3.76 22.11
CA ILE A 271 -4.96 -3.43 21.21
C ILE A 271 -5.79 -2.29 21.81
N TRP A 272 -6.13 -2.39 23.09
CA TRP A 272 -6.89 -1.38 23.81
C TRP A 272 -6.20 -0.02 23.76
N ARG A 273 -4.90 0.07 24.08
CA ARG A 273 -4.14 1.33 24.02
C ARG A 273 -4.13 1.92 22.61
N ALA A 274 -3.92 1.08 21.59
CA ALA A 274 -3.94 1.52 20.20
C ALA A 274 -5.32 2.10 19.82
N TRP A 275 -6.40 1.44 20.23
CA TRP A 275 -7.76 1.94 20.00
C TRP A 275 -8.02 3.25 20.73
N MET A 276 -7.65 3.35 22.01
CA MET A 276 -7.87 4.55 22.82
C MET A 276 -7.14 5.78 22.28
N ILE A 277 -5.99 5.61 21.62
CA ILE A 277 -5.32 6.72 20.91
C ILE A 277 -6.24 7.32 19.83
N GLU A 278 -6.98 6.49 19.10
CA GLU A 278 -7.91 6.90 18.04
C GLU A 278 -9.26 7.43 18.56
N THR A 279 -9.50 7.39 19.89
CA THR A 279 -10.72 7.94 20.50
C THR A 279 -10.58 9.43 20.86
N ASP A 280 -9.35 9.92 21.02
CA ASP A 280 -9.08 11.31 21.37
C ASP A 280 -8.88 12.17 20.11
N PRO A 281 -9.74 13.17 19.83
CA PRO A 281 -9.58 14.06 18.69
C PRO A 281 -8.22 14.75 18.65
N ALA A 282 -7.62 15.06 19.81
CA ALA A 282 -6.32 15.73 19.88
C ALA A 282 -5.17 14.86 19.34
N ASN A 283 -5.29 13.52 19.44
CA ASN A 283 -4.32 12.59 18.87
C ASN A 283 -4.49 12.41 17.36
N LEU A 284 -5.71 12.69 16.85
CA LEU A 284 -6.04 12.66 15.43
C LEU A 284 -5.68 13.97 14.71
N GLN A 285 -5.35 15.03 15.48
CA GLN A 285 -4.95 16.30 14.89
C GLN A 285 -3.61 16.20 14.16
N PRO A 286 -3.53 16.76 12.95
CA PRO A 286 -2.31 16.75 12.18
C PRO A 286 -1.22 17.59 12.86
N LYS A 287 -0.01 17.04 13.00
CA LYS A 287 1.15 17.83 13.44
C LYS A 287 1.56 18.81 12.34
N LEU A 288 1.03 20.03 12.41
CA LEU A 288 1.32 21.09 11.45
C LEU A 288 2.81 21.48 11.52
N ARG A 289 3.48 21.51 10.36
CA ARG A 289 4.89 21.91 10.29
C ARG A 289 5.06 23.41 10.53
N PRO A 290 6.22 23.86 11.06
CA PRO A 290 6.44 25.27 11.35
C PRO A 290 6.32 26.19 10.13
N LEU A 291 6.69 25.71 8.93
CA LEU A 291 6.61 26.49 7.69
C LEU A 291 5.15 26.77 7.30
N ASN A 292 4.30 25.76 7.32
CA ASN A 292 2.87 25.86 7.08
C ASN A 292 2.21 26.86 8.03
N ARG A 293 2.54 26.78 9.33
CA ARG A 293 2.06 27.73 10.35
C ARG A 293 2.48 29.17 10.02
N LYS A 294 3.76 29.39 9.67
CA LYS A 294 4.28 30.71 9.29
C LYS A 294 3.60 31.27 8.04
N ALA A 295 3.35 30.43 7.03
CA ALA A 295 2.67 30.83 5.81
C ALA A 295 1.20 31.23 6.09
N ALA A 296 0.49 30.45 6.91
CA ALA A 296 -0.88 30.77 7.33
C ALA A 296 -0.95 32.07 8.17
N GLU A 297 -0.04 32.25 9.13
CA GLU A 297 0.08 33.48 9.91
C GLU A 297 0.37 34.70 9.02
N PHE A 298 1.28 34.56 8.06
CA PHE A 298 1.61 35.62 7.10
C PHE A 298 0.39 36.02 6.26
N LEU A 299 -0.37 35.05 5.78
CA LEU A 299 -1.57 35.26 4.99
C LEU A 299 -2.67 35.94 5.79
N ARG A 300 -2.87 35.57 7.07
CA ARG A 300 -3.78 36.28 7.99
C ARG A 300 -3.37 37.72 8.24
N ALA A 301 -2.08 37.96 8.44
CA ALA A 301 -1.55 39.31 8.70
C ALA A 301 -1.57 40.22 7.45
N ASN A 302 -1.54 39.64 6.25
CA ASN A 302 -1.48 40.35 4.97
C ASN A 302 -2.62 39.92 4.04
N ALA A 303 -3.84 39.81 4.58
CA ALA A 303 -5.00 39.36 3.81
C ALA A 303 -5.30 40.33 2.64
N PRO A 304 -5.35 39.85 1.38
CA PRO A 304 -5.67 40.70 0.24
C PRO A 304 -7.12 41.19 0.29
N PRO A 305 -7.37 42.51 0.19
CA PRO A 305 -8.74 43.05 0.24
C PRO A 305 -9.55 42.75 -1.04
N ASP A 306 -8.86 42.46 -2.15
CA ASP A 306 -9.47 42.24 -3.47
C ASP A 306 -9.78 40.77 -3.76
N ILE A 307 -9.43 39.84 -2.87
CA ILE A 307 -9.74 38.41 -3.01
C ILE A 307 -10.96 38.05 -2.16
N ASP A 308 -11.84 37.23 -2.74
CA ASP A 308 -13.01 36.69 -2.06
C ASP A 308 -12.64 35.95 -0.75
N ALA A 309 -13.38 36.25 0.31
CA ALA A 309 -13.15 35.71 1.65
C ALA A 309 -13.20 34.17 1.66
N THR A 310 -14.05 33.56 0.82
CA THR A 310 -14.12 32.09 0.71
C THR A 310 -12.84 31.48 0.13
N ARG A 311 -12.20 32.12 -0.87
CA ARG A 311 -10.89 31.66 -1.38
C ARG A 311 -9.79 31.78 -0.35
N ILE A 312 -9.80 32.86 0.46
CA ILE A 312 -8.84 33.06 1.55
C ILE A 312 -8.99 31.96 2.60
N THR A 313 -10.23 31.66 3.02
CA THR A 313 -10.51 30.57 3.96
C THR A 313 -10.07 29.22 3.42
N GLN A 314 -10.38 28.90 2.17
CA GLN A 314 -9.94 27.64 1.54
C GLN A 314 -8.41 27.49 1.52
N ALA A 315 -7.68 28.55 1.15
CA ALA A 315 -6.22 28.51 1.14
C ALA A 315 -5.63 28.36 2.55
N LEU A 316 -6.25 28.99 3.55
CA LEU A 316 -5.87 28.81 4.97
C LEU A 316 -6.12 27.37 5.44
N ASP A 317 -7.29 26.81 5.15
CA ASP A 317 -7.63 25.44 5.52
C ASP A 317 -6.64 24.43 4.91
N VAL A 318 -6.25 24.63 3.65
CA VAL A 318 -5.21 23.82 2.99
C VAL A 318 -3.85 24.03 3.64
N LEU A 319 -3.43 25.27 3.91
CA LEU A 319 -2.15 25.56 4.56
C LEU A 319 -2.06 24.94 5.96
N GLU A 320 -3.16 24.91 6.71
CA GLU A 320 -3.27 24.35 8.05
C GLU A 320 -3.45 22.82 8.06
N SER A 321 -3.28 22.18 6.91
CA SER A 321 -3.30 20.73 6.73
C SER A 321 -1.88 20.14 6.61
N PRO A 322 -1.70 18.82 6.81
CA PRO A 322 -0.44 18.14 6.46
C PRO A 322 -0.18 18.20 4.96
N TRP A 323 1.03 18.62 4.59
CA TRP A 323 1.46 18.62 3.19
C TRP A 323 2.39 17.44 2.91
N PRO A 324 2.29 16.77 1.74
CA PRO A 324 3.31 15.84 1.32
C PRO A 324 4.64 16.56 1.06
N ARG A 325 5.74 15.81 1.10
CA ARG A 325 7.11 16.38 1.08
C ARG A 325 7.40 17.21 -0.18
N ARG A 326 6.78 16.89 -1.32
CA ARG A 326 6.99 17.62 -2.58
C ARG A 326 6.36 19.01 -2.50
N GLU A 327 5.10 19.07 -2.10
CA GLU A 327 4.34 20.30 -1.96
C GLU A 327 4.92 21.15 -0.83
N GLU A 328 5.50 20.54 0.20
CA GLU A 328 6.27 21.27 1.23
C GLU A 328 7.51 21.97 0.66
N ILE A 329 8.25 21.32 -0.24
CA ILE A 329 9.40 21.93 -0.93
C ILE A 329 8.92 23.10 -1.79
N MET A 330 7.80 22.92 -2.50
CA MET A 330 7.19 23.98 -3.30
C MET A 330 6.73 25.16 -2.43
N LEU A 331 6.08 24.90 -1.29
CA LEU A 331 5.65 25.93 -0.35
C LEU A 331 6.85 26.73 0.16
N ARG A 332 7.97 26.06 0.43
CA ARG A 332 9.22 26.72 0.81
C ARG A 332 9.72 27.64 -0.28
N GLU A 333 9.80 27.16 -1.52
CA GLU A 333 10.22 27.97 -2.67
C GLU A 333 9.30 29.19 -2.85
N TRP A 334 7.99 29.03 -2.73
CA TRP A 334 7.02 30.12 -2.88
C TRP A 334 7.07 31.12 -1.72
N PHE A 335 7.32 30.64 -0.50
CA PHE A 335 7.34 31.47 0.70
C PHE A 335 8.70 32.16 0.92
N GLU A 336 9.80 31.57 0.48
CA GLU A 336 11.16 32.16 0.55
C GLU A 336 11.47 33.04 -0.68
N ASP A 337 10.57 33.12 -1.67
CA ASP A 337 10.70 34.07 -2.78
C ASP A 337 10.55 35.53 -2.29
N ASP A 338 11.67 36.25 -2.28
CA ASP A 338 11.79 37.66 -1.86
C ASP A 338 11.36 38.66 -2.95
N ALA A 339 11.01 38.19 -4.16
CA ALA A 339 10.56 39.07 -5.24
C ALA A 339 9.18 39.71 -4.97
N ARG A 340 8.42 39.19 -3.98
CA ARG A 340 7.07 39.65 -3.62
C ARG A 340 6.98 39.91 -2.12
N SER A 341 6.18 40.89 -1.69
CA SER A 341 6.01 41.23 -0.28
C SER A 341 4.58 41.70 0.05
N GLY A 342 4.18 41.55 1.32
CA GLY A 342 2.85 41.94 1.81
C GLY A 342 1.71 41.28 1.03
N VAL A 343 0.73 42.09 0.61
CA VAL A 343 -0.50 41.64 -0.05
C VAL A 343 -0.25 40.92 -1.38
N SER A 344 0.77 41.34 -2.15
CA SER A 344 1.09 40.70 -3.44
C SER A 344 1.63 39.28 -3.25
N LYS A 345 2.37 39.03 -2.16
CA LYS A 345 2.84 37.70 -1.77
C LYS A 345 1.69 36.81 -1.29
N SER A 346 0.78 37.36 -0.49
CA SER A 346 -0.43 36.62 -0.06
C SER A 346 -1.30 36.20 -1.23
N THR A 347 -1.52 37.08 -2.20
CA THR A 347 -2.27 36.79 -3.44
C THR A 347 -1.61 35.65 -4.21
N TYR A 348 -0.30 35.72 -4.41
CA TYR A 348 0.48 34.67 -5.07
C TYR A 348 0.43 33.32 -4.34
N LEU A 349 0.54 33.33 -3.00
CA LEU A 349 0.46 32.12 -2.19
C LEU A 349 -0.93 31.48 -2.26
N ILE A 350 -2.01 32.27 -2.22
CA ILE A 350 -3.38 31.75 -2.34
C ILE A 350 -3.55 31.01 -3.67
N ASP A 351 -3.14 31.62 -4.78
CA ASP A 351 -3.27 30.99 -6.10
C ASP A 351 -2.42 29.71 -6.19
N LYS A 352 -1.17 29.75 -5.73
CA LYS A 352 -0.27 28.58 -5.77
C LYS A 352 -0.72 27.44 -4.87
N VAL A 353 -1.20 27.75 -3.66
CA VAL A 353 -1.75 26.76 -2.73
C VAL A 353 -2.97 26.08 -3.34
N LEU A 354 -3.90 26.83 -3.93
CA LEU A 354 -5.10 26.27 -4.54
C LEU A 354 -4.79 25.50 -5.83
N GLU A 355 -3.77 25.91 -6.60
CA GLU A 355 -3.27 25.17 -7.78
C GLU A 355 -2.70 23.78 -7.44
N THR A 356 -2.28 23.54 -6.18
CA THR A 356 -1.80 22.20 -5.78
C THR A 356 -2.89 21.13 -5.85
N GLY A 357 -4.17 21.53 -5.77
CA GLY A 357 -5.30 20.61 -5.66
C GLY A 357 -5.32 19.82 -4.35
N LEU A 358 -4.54 20.23 -3.33
CA LEU A 358 -4.59 19.63 -2.01
C LEU A 358 -5.93 19.96 -1.35
N GLU A 359 -6.58 18.93 -0.81
CA GLU A 359 -7.79 19.11 -0.03
C GLU A 359 -7.42 19.42 1.44
N PRO A 360 -8.23 20.26 2.12
CA PRO A 360 -8.11 20.45 3.56
C PRO A 360 -8.22 19.13 4.31
N PHE A 361 -7.42 18.99 5.35
CA PHE A 361 -7.52 17.90 6.29
C PHE A 361 -8.89 17.94 6.96
N ARG A 362 -9.66 16.86 6.77
CA ARG A 362 -10.90 16.64 7.52
C ARG A 362 -10.57 15.73 8.69
N GLU A 363 -10.94 16.17 9.89
CA GLU A 363 -10.80 15.34 11.09
C GLU A 363 -11.61 14.05 10.87
N PRO A 364 -10.96 12.87 10.94
CA PRO A 364 -11.69 11.61 10.84
C PRO A 364 -12.62 11.49 12.05
N PRO A 365 -13.76 10.79 11.89
CA PRO A 365 -14.66 10.54 13.02
C PRO A 365 -13.90 9.79 14.11
N THR A 366 -13.97 10.29 15.35
CA THR A 366 -13.39 9.60 16.50
C THR A 366 -14.07 8.27 16.75
N LEU A 367 -13.30 7.27 17.16
CA LEU A 367 -13.88 6.01 17.60
C LEU A 367 -14.54 6.19 18.97
N ALA A 368 -15.61 5.42 19.20
CA ALA A 368 -16.15 5.29 20.55
C ALA A 368 -15.12 4.55 21.44
N PRO A 369 -14.93 4.98 22.70
CA PRO A 369 -14.09 4.26 23.62
C PRO A 369 -14.64 2.84 23.87
N ILE A 370 -13.74 1.86 23.90
CA ILE A 370 -14.07 0.46 24.14
C ILE A 370 -13.61 0.02 25.52
N ARG A 371 -14.29 -0.97 26.08
CA ARG A 371 -13.82 -1.71 27.25
C ARG A 371 -12.93 -2.87 26.80
N MET A 372 -12.08 -3.37 27.70
CA MET A 372 -11.20 -4.50 27.38
C MET A 372 -11.99 -5.77 27.01
N ASP A 373 -13.14 -6.01 27.64
CA ASP A 373 -14.01 -7.16 27.36
C ASP A 373 -14.66 -7.15 25.97
N GLU A 374 -14.64 -6.00 25.28
CA GLU A 374 -15.09 -5.87 23.88
C GLU A 374 -14.03 -6.33 22.86
N ILE A 375 -12.82 -6.67 23.32
CA ILE A 375 -11.75 -7.21 22.49
C ILE A 375 -11.88 -8.73 22.45
N GLU A 376 -12.40 -9.26 21.34
CA GLU A 376 -12.70 -10.67 21.21
C GLU A 376 -11.56 -11.43 20.51
N LEU A 377 -11.06 -12.49 21.15
CA LEU A 377 -10.07 -13.37 20.54
C LEU A 377 -10.73 -14.28 19.49
N VAL A 378 -10.25 -14.18 18.25
CA VAL A 378 -10.70 -15.02 17.13
C VAL A 378 -9.90 -16.32 17.08
N CYS A 379 -8.57 -16.23 17.04
CA CYS A 379 -7.68 -17.39 17.06
C CYS A 379 -6.26 -17.01 17.52
N TRP A 380 -5.47 -18.01 17.88
CA TRP A 380 -4.08 -17.82 18.27
C TRP A 380 -3.16 -18.92 17.73
N MET A 381 -1.89 -18.60 17.56
CA MET A 381 -0.88 -19.55 17.14
C MET A 381 0.45 -19.36 17.86
N ALA A 382 0.91 -20.43 18.52
CA ALA A 382 2.21 -20.47 19.18
C ALA A 382 3.34 -20.77 18.19
N ILE A 383 4.40 -19.99 18.27
CA ILE A 383 5.62 -20.18 17.50
C ILE A 383 6.72 -20.58 18.46
N SER A 384 7.27 -21.78 18.28
CA SER A 384 8.49 -22.21 18.96
C SER A 384 9.70 -22.11 18.02
N PRO A 385 10.89 -21.84 18.57
CA PRO A 385 12.13 -21.94 17.80
C PRO A 385 12.29 -23.37 17.24
N SER A 386 12.72 -23.47 15.98
CA SER A 386 12.98 -24.74 15.28
C SER A 386 14.40 -25.25 15.48
#